data_AF-A0AAC9P6M7-F1
#
_entry.id   AF-A0AAC9P6M7-F1
#
_cell.length_a   1.000
_cell.length_b   1.000
_cell.length_c   1.000
_cell.angle_alpha   90.00
_cell.angle_beta   90.00
_cell.angle_gamma   90.00
#
_symmetry.space_group_name_H-M   'P 1'
#
loop_
_entity.id
_entity.type
_entity.pdbx_description
1 polymer ?
#
loop_
_entity_poly.entity_id
_entity_poly.type
_entity_poly.pdbx_seq_one_letter_code
_entity_poly.pdbx_strand_id
1 'polypeptide(L)'
;MPALALLLTSCATAPGTDPAAASVTQDATQSDAAEMLLSLDISAVSTIVFQNTTDLGHRSAAVVTGTVHRWLAGDKVTTATGTPVGAALLAEVEVIEVTENGGSPLQPGDIVYIPVTSPSLDPQEVADALPRDLDVVAYLDDALTDEELQISEEYRVEPGDAEAAGKPRWPLLSPQGFIVTNPSDPGEQLWPFLGARAAGKLTDVLPGGRLDGLTEEQRKLVIG
;
A
#
# COMPACT_ATOMS: atom_id res chain seq x y z
N MET A 1 66.15 0.73 56.37
CA MET A 1 65.41 1.89 55.82
C MET A 1 63.91 1.60 55.90
N PRO A 2 63.08 2.64 56.12
CA PRO A 2 61.90 2.59 56.96
C PRO A 2 60.58 2.43 56.19
N ALA A 3 59.51 2.37 57.00
CA ALA A 3 58.18 2.96 56.78
C ALA A 3 57.13 2.16 55.98
N LEU A 4 56.31 1.43 56.74
CA LEU A 4 54.87 1.69 56.93
C LEU A 4 54.21 2.74 56.00
N ALA A 5 53.08 2.37 55.38
CA ALA A 5 51.78 3.00 55.67
C ALA A 5 50.64 2.26 54.96
N LEU A 6 49.78 1.60 55.75
CA LEU A 6 48.35 1.48 55.48
C LEU A 6 47.72 2.87 55.67
N LEU A 7 46.77 3.26 54.83
CA LEU A 7 45.64 4.10 55.23
C LEU A 7 44.46 3.94 54.25
N LEU A 8 43.39 3.37 54.81
CA LEU A 8 41.99 3.51 54.40
C LEU A 8 41.62 5.01 54.50
N THR A 9 40.68 5.61 53.74
CA THR A 9 39.23 5.53 53.95
C THR A 9 38.45 6.45 52.98
N SER A 10 37.29 5.95 52.52
CA SER A 10 35.96 6.55 52.25
C SER A 10 35.73 7.91 51.57
N CYS A 11 34.81 7.91 50.59
CA CYS A 11 33.47 8.57 50.56
C CYS A 11 32.89 8.46 49.12
N ALA A 12 31.80 7.76 48.81
CA ALA A 12 30.37 7.97 49.08
C ALA A 12 29.57 8.35 47.79
N THR A 13 28.67 7.43 47.38
CA THR A 13 27.36 7.57 46.68
C THR A 13 27.19 8.33 45.35
N ALA A 14 26.75 7.62 44.29
CA ALA A 14 25.41 7.75 43.65
C ALA A 14 25.21 6.69 42.53
N PRO A 15 23.97 6.23 42.27
CA PRO A 15 23.65 5.15 41.33
C PRO A 15 23.52 5.70 39.90
N GLY A 16 24.21 5.07 38.95
CA GLY A 16 24.16 5.44 37.54
C GLY A 16 23.96 4.19 36.70
N THR A 17 22.71 3.98 36.31
CA THR A 17 22.19 3.03 35.36
C THR A 17 23.04 3.00 34.09
N ASP A 18 23.72 1.88 33.81
CA ASP A 18 24.17 1.60 32.43
C ASP A 18 22.93 1.14 31.65
N PRO A 19 22.49 1.87 30.63
CA PRO A 19 21.34 1.48 29.86
C PRO A 19 21.70 0.25 29.05
N ALA A 20 20.87 -0.78 29.22
CA ALA A 20 20.75 -1.88 28.29
C ALA A 20 20.78 -1.33 26.86
N ALA A 21 21.64 -1.91 26.02
CA ALA A 21 21.51 -1.87 24.59
C ALA A 21 20.17 -2.52 24.22
N ALA A 22 19.10 -1.71 24.29
CA ALA A 22 17.79 -2.07 23.82
C ALA A 22 17.79 -1.87 22.31
N SER A 23 17.74 -3.00 21.61
CA SER A 23 17.22 -3.23 20.27
C SER A 23 16.59 -2.00 19.60
N VAL A 24 17.32 -1.38 18.68
CA VAL A 24 16.78 -0.44 17.69
C VAL A 24 17.12 -1.01 16.31
N THR A 25 16.35 -1.99 15.84
CA THR A 25 16.47 -2.47 14.44
C THR A 25 15.20 -3.17 13.94
N GLN A 26 14.03 -2.82 14.49
CA GLN A 26 12.74 -3.36 14.02
C GLN A 26 11.71 -2.29 13.62
N ASP A 27 11.80 -1.07 14.15
CA ASP A 27 10.85 0.01 13.80
C ASP A 27 11.18 0.76 12.50
N ALA A 28 12.45 0.90 12.12
CA ALA A 28 12.82 1.71 10.96
C ALA A 28 12.37 1.06 9.64
N THR A 29 12.58 -0.24 9.48
CA THR A 29 12.21 -0.98 8.26
C THR A 29 10.71 -1.11 8.03
N GLN A 30 9.89 -1.11 9.08
CA GLN A 30 8.43 -1.20 8.95
C GLN A 30 7.79 0.17 8.70
N SER A 31 8.28 1.23 9.37
CA SER A 31 7.87 2.61 9.09
C SER A 31 8.16 3.00 7.63
N ASP A 32 9.33 2.59 7.11
CA ASP A 32 9.69 2.80 5.70
C ASP A 32 8.68 2.14 4.75
N ALA A 33 8.21 0.93 5.05
CA ALA A 33 7.30 0.19 4.20
C ALA A 33 5.91 0.85 4.09
N ALA A 34 5.37 1.37 5.19
CA ALA A 34 4.11 2.11 5.19
C ALA A 34 4.24 3.45 4.43
N GLU A 35 5.37 4.15 4.57
CA GLU A 35 5.64 5.37 3.81
C GLU A 35 5.78 5.11 2.31
N MET A 36 6.41 3.99 1.92
CA MET A 36 6.50 3.57 0.52
C MET A 36 5.13 3.27 -0.09
N LEU A 37 4.23 2.61 0.65
CA LEU A 37 2.84 2.40 0.19
C LEU A 37 2.10 3.72 -0.05
N LEU A 38 2.30 4.72 0.82
CA LEU A 38 1.70 6.05 0.67
C LEU A 38 2.31 6.89 -0.46
N SER A 39 3.41 6.43 -1.06
CA SER A 39 4.03 7.07 -2.23
C SER A 39 3.44 6.60 -3.56
N LEU A 40 2.61 5.55 -3.57
CA LEU A 40 1.99 5.06 -4.79
C LEU A 40 0.96 6.07 -5.32
N ASP A 41 1.06 6.36 -6.60
CA ASP A 41 0.09 7.16 -7.33
C ASP A 41 -0.93 6.24 -8.01
N ILE A 42 -2.09 6.12 -7.36
CA ILE A 42 -3.27 5.45 -7.93
C ILE A 42 -4.27 6.45 -8.52
N SER A 43 -3.94 7.74 -8.61
CA SER A 43 -4.83 8.79 -9.12
C SER A 43 -4.98 8.82 -10.63
N ALA A 44 -3.96 8.32 -11.34
CA ALA A 44 -3.94 8.30 -12.81
C ALA A 44 -5.07 7.44 -13.40
N VAL A 45 -5.55 6.45 -12.65
CA VAL A 45 -6.44 5.40 -13.17
C VAL A 45 -7.91 5.85 -13.33
N SER A 46 -8.36 6.89 -12.63
CA SER A 46 -9.71 7.50 -12.82
C SER A 46 -9.82 8.84 -12.09
N THR A 47 -10.50 9.80 -12.73
CA THR A 47 -10.76 11.14 -12.18
C THR A 47 -12.04 11.22 -11.33
N ILE A 48 -12.80 10.12 -11.21
CA ILE A 48 -14.07 10.10 -10.51
C ILE A 48 -13.84 9.91 -9.01
N VAL A 49 -14.13 10.94 -8.22
CA VAL A 49 -14.06 10.86 -6.76
C VAL A 49 -15.42 10.46 -6.20
N PHE A 50 -15.49 9.29 -5.55
CA PHE A 50 -16.72 8.80 -4.92
C PHE A 50 -16.92 9.40 -3.51
N GLN A 51 -18.18 9.55 -3.09
CA GLN A 51 -18.53 10.17 -1.80
C GLN A 51 -18.59 9.17 -0.63
N ASN A 52 -18.88 7.91 -0.89
CA ASN A 52 -18.86 6.82 0.09
C ASN A 52 -18.54 5.46 -0.58
N THR A 53 -18.21 4.45 0.23
CA THR A 53 -17.81 3.12 -0.26
C THR A 53 -18.97 2.33 -0.88
N THR A 54 -20.22 2.67 -0.54
CA THR A 54 -21.40 2.06 -1.15
C THR A 54 -21.49 2.44 -2.63
N ASP A 55 -21.31 3.73 -2.95
CA ASP A 55 -21.33 4.22 -4.33
C ASP A 55 -20.15 3.67 -5.12
N LEU A 56 -18.96 3.61 -4.49
CA LEU A 56 -17.78 3.00 -5.08
C LEU A 56 -18.02 1.51 -5.38
N GLY A 57 -18.54 0.76 -4.41
CA GLY A 57 -18.87 -0.66 -4.55
C GLY A 57 -19.93 -0.93 -5.61
N HIS A 58 -20.98 -0.11 -5.70
CA HIS A 58 -22.01 -0.24 -6.74
C HIS A 58 -21.49 0.03 -8.15
N ARG A 59 -20.46 0.88 -8.28
CA ARG A 59 -19.86 1.18 -9.58
C ARG A 59 -18.81 0.14 -9.99
N SER A 60 -18.23 -0.55 -9.01
CA SER A 60 -17.19 -1.55 -9.23
C SER A 60 -17.75 -2.73 -10.01
N ALA A 61 -16.97 -3.24 -10.95
CA ALA A 61 -17.22 -4.54 -11.56
C ALA A 61 -17.02 -5.65 -10.51
N ALA A 62 -16.04 -5.47 -9.62
CA ALA A 62 -15.81 -6.36 -8.49
C ALA A 62 -15.22 -5.60 -7.30
N VAL A 63 -15.59 -6.00 -6.08
CA VAL A 63 -14.87 -5.62 -4.86
C VAL A 63 -14.19 -6.88 -4.34
N VAL A 64 -12.86 -6.88 -4.32
CA VAL A 64 -12.06 -8.02 -3.89
C VAL A 64 -11.42 -7.74 -2.54
N THR A 65 -11.48 -8.73 -1.65
CA THR A 65 -10.59 -8.82 -0.48
C THR A 65 -9.56 -9.89 -0.78
N GLY A 66 -8.29 -9.60 -0.55
CA GLY A 66 -7.21 -10.48 -0.95
C GLY A 66 -5.89 -10.19 -0.27
N THR A 67 -4.84 -10.82 -0.77
CA THR A 67 -3.46 -10.61 -0.31
C THR A 67 -2.56 -10.25 -1.48
N VAL A 68 -1.81 -9.16 -1.36
CA VAL A 68 -0.76 -8.78 -2.32
C VAL A 68 0.45 -9.68 -2.07
N HIS A 69 0.71 -10.66 -2.95
CA HIS A 69 1.86 -11.55 -2.82
C HIS A 69 3.17 -10.87 -3.17
N ARG A 70 3.15 -10.08 -4.25
CA ARG A 70 4.33 -9.37 -4.75
C ARG A 70 3.94 -8.22 -5.65
N TRP A 71 4.92 -7.33 -5.83
CA TRP A 71 4.88 -6.23 -6.78
C TRP A 71 5.79 -6.60 -7.95
N LEU A 72 5.25 -6.49 -9.16
CA LEU A 72 5.99 -6.74 -10.37
C LEU A 72 6.36 -5.41 -10.99
N ALA A 73 7.66 -5.22 -11.22
CA ALA A 73 8.14 -4.09 -11.99
C ALA A 73 7.65 -4.22 -13.44
N GLY A 74 7.17 -3.11 -13.99
CA GLY A 74 7.02 -2.95 -15.43
C GLY A 74 7.92 -1.86 -15.97
N ASP A 75 7.38 -1.06 -16.88
CA ASP A 75 8.13 0.00 -17.56
C ASP A 75 8.08 1.35 -16.83
N LYS A 76 8.83 2.31 -17.35
CA LYS A 76 8.72 3.70 -16.93
C LYS A 76 7.47 4.32 -17.52
N VAL A 77 6.74 5.08 -16.71
CA VAL A 77 5.68 5.96 -17.21
C VAL A 77 6.35 7.15 -17.86
N THR A 78 6.00 7.43 -19.12
CA THR A 78 6.53 8.58 -19.87
C THR A 78 5.42 9.54 -20.25
N THR A 79 5.74 10.82 -20.41
CA THR A 79 4.84 11.77 -21.08
C THR A 79 4.72 11.42 -22.57
N ALA A 80 3.76 12.04 -23.26
CA ALA A 80 3.64 11.98 -24.72
C ALA A 80 4.91 12.47 -25.48
N THR A 81 5.82 13.19 -24.81
CA THR A 81 7.12 13.61 -25.36
C THR A 81 8.25 12.62 -25.07
N GLY A 82 7.95 11.49 -24.42
CA GLY A 82 8.91 10.46 -24.03
C GLY A 82 9.71 10.76 -22.75
N THR A 83 9.32 11.78 -21.97
CA THR A 83 10.01 12.11 -20.72
C THR A 83 9.55 11.19 -19.60
N PRO A 84 10.44 10.44 -18.92
CA PRO A 84 10.05 9.62 -17.77
C PRO A 84 9.51 10.48 -16.64
N VAL A 85 8.36 10.12 -16.10
CA VAL A 85 7.65 10.80 -15.01
C VAL A 85 7.25 9.89 -13.87
N GLY A 86 7.41 8.58 -14.04
CA GLY A 86 7.10 7.61 -13.00
C GLY A 86 7.52 6.19 -13.36
N ALA A 87 7.12 5.28 -12.49
CA ALA A 87 7.34 3.85 -12.59
C ALA A 87 5.98 3.17 -12.59
N ALA A 88 5.81 2.25 -13.53
CA ALA A 88 4.63 1.41 -13.61
C ALA A 88 4.88 0.08 -12.89
N LEU A 89 3.88 -0.35 -12.14
CA LEU A 89 3.94 -1.52 -11.27
C LEU A 89 2.65 -2.33 -11.43
N LEU A 90 2.73 -3.63 -11.17
CA LEU A 90 1.56 -4.49 -11.01
C LEU A 90 1.56 -5.09 -9.61
N ALA A 91 0.46 -4.92 -8.88
CA ALA A 91 0.19 -5.70 -7.69
C ALA A 91 -0.39 -7.05 -8.10
N GLU A 92 0.28 -8.14 -7.73
CA GLU A 92 -0.25 -9.49 -7.87
C GLU A 92 -1.04 -9.83 -6.61
N VAL A 93 -2.37 -9.90 -6.74
CA VAL A 93 -3.30 -10.11 -5.63
C VAL A 93 -3.99 -11.44 -5.76
N GLU A 94 -3.85 -12.30 -4.75
CA GLU A 94 -4.70 -13.48 -4.60
C GLU A 94 -6.03 -13.08 -3.97
N VAL A 95 -7.12 -13.44 -4.63
CA VAL A 95 -8.47 -13.15 -4.19
C VAL A 95 -8.88 -14.13 -3.10
N ILE A 96 -9.26 -13.63 -1.93
CA ILE A 96 -9.81 -14.42 -0.81
C ILE A 96 -11.33 -14.38 -0.84
N GLU A 97 -11.90 -13.20 -1.09
CA GLU A 97 -13.33 -12.97 -1.16
C GLU A 97 -13.67 -12.00 -2.28
N VAL A 98 -14.82 -12.22 -2.91
CA VAL A 98 -15.38 -11.32 -3.92
C VAL A 98 -16.77 -10.90 -3.46
N THR A 99 -16.97 -9.60 -3.29
CA THR A 99 -18.31 -9.02 -3.21
C THR A 99 -18.72 -8.60 -4.62
N GLU A 100 -19.60 -9.39 -5.22
CA GLU A 100 -20.05 -9.15 -6.60
C GLU A 100 -21.06 -7.99 -6.69
N ASN A 101 -20.81 -7.08 -7.63
CA ASN A 101 -21.85 -6.24 -8.24
C ASN A 101 -21.73 -6.41 -9.75
N GLY A 102 -22.64 -7.18 -10.37
CA GLY A 102 -22.75 -7.21 -11.84
C GLY A 102 -22.19 -8.43 -12.56
N GLY A 103 -21.90 -9.54 -11.88
CA GLY A 103 -21.54 -10.81 -12.54
C GLY A 103 -20.06 -10.89 -12.96
N SER A 104 -19.16 -10.32 -12.15
CA SER A 104 -17.72 -10.51 -12.29
C SER A 104 -17.36 -11.99 -12.44
N PRO A 105 -16.43 -12.35 -13.34
CA PRO A 105 -15.95 -13.72 -13.47
C PRO A 105 -15.01 -14.15 -12.34
N LEU A 106 -14.61 -13.24 -11.44
CA LEU A 106 -13.63 -13.51 -10.39
C LEU A 106 -14.16 -14.42 -9.29
N GLN A 107 -13.31 -15.34 -8.82
CA GLN A 107 -13.59 -16.28 -7.75
C GLN A 107 -12.50 -16.26 -6.68
N PRO A 108 -12.80 -16.68 -5.43
CA PRO A 108 -11.77 -16.96 -4.45
C PRO A 108 -10.71 -17.94 -4.98
N GLY A 109 -9.44 -17.60 -4.80
CA GLY A 109 -8.26 -18.30 -5.31
C GLY A 109 -7.74 -17.79 -6.66
N ASP A 110 -8.47 -16.89 -7.33
CA ASP A 110 -7.96 -16.24 -8.55
C ASP A 110 -6.80 -15.29 -8.24
N ILE A 111 -5.90 -15.13 -9.19
CA ILE A 111 -4.86 -14.10 -9.16
C ILE A 111 -5.27 -12.94 -10.08
N VAL A 112 -5.36 -11.75 -9.52
CA VAL A 112 -5.62 -10.51 -10.26
C VAL A 112 -4.38 -9.63 -10.30
N TYR A 113 -4.17 -8.97 -11.44
CA TYR A 113 -3.06 -8.05 -11.64
C TYR A 113 -3.59 -6.63 -11.72
N ILE A 114 -3.28 -5.84 -10.71
CA ILE A 114 -3.78 -4.48 -10.55
C ILE A 114 -2.67 -3.49 -10.92
N PRO A 115 -2.85 -2.67 -11.97
CA PRO A 115 -1.89 -1.64 -12.33
C PRO A 115 -1.91 -0.48 -11.33
N VAL A 116 -0.72 -0.09 -10.90
CA VAL A 116 -0.45 1.04 -10.01
C VAL A 116 0.79 1.78 -10.49
N THR A 117 0.94 3.06 -10.16
CA THR A 117 2.13 3.83 -10.53
C THR A 117 2.81 4.42 -9.31
N SER A 118 4.05 4.85 -9.48
CA SER A 118 4.84 5.56 -8.47
C SER A 118 5.54 6.75 -9.14
N PRO A 119 5.74 7.88 -8.43
CA PRO A 119 6.51 9.01 -8.95
C PRO A 119 8.02 8.71 -9.09
N SER A 120 8.50 7.56 -8.59
CA SER A 120 9.88 7.11 -8.80
C SER A 120 10.16 6.83 -10.28
N LEU A 121 11.42 6.96 -10.71
CA LEU A 121 11.84 6.66 -12.09
C LEU A 121 12.46 5.27 -12.28
N ASP A 122 12.52 4.46 -11.22
CA ASP A 122 13.04 3.10 -11.21
C ASP A 122 11.97 2.10 -10.74
N PRO A 123 11.28 1.41 -11.67
CA PRO A 123 10.24 0.44 -11.32
C PRO A 123 10.74 -0.74 -10.49
N GLN A 124 11.97 -1.20 -10.73
CA GLN A 124 12.51 -2.36 -10.02
C GLN A 124 12.82 -2.00 -8.58
N GLU A 125 13.46 -0.84 -8.36
CA GLU A 125 13.74 -0.34 -7.01
C GLU A 125 12.46 -0.21 -6.17
N VAL A 126 11.38 0.33 -6.76
CA VAL A 126 10.11 0.47 -6.04
C VAL A 126 9.47 -0.90 -5.78
N ALA A 127 9.41 -1.79 -6.77
CA ALA A 127 8.84 -3.12 -6.61
C ALA A 127 9.53 -3.92 -5.49
N ASP A 128 10.86 -3.82 -5.38
CA ASP A 128 11.65 -4.51 -4.37
C ASP A 128 11.50 -3.89 -2.97
N ALA A 129 11.21 -2.58 -2.89
CA ALA A 129 11.02 -1.87 -1.62
C ALA A 129 9.61 -2.01 -1.05
N LEU A 130 8.60 -2.31 -1.89
CA LEU A 130 7.23 -2.44 -1.43
C LEU A 130 7.01 -3.72 -0.61
N PRO A 131 6.24 -3.63 0.50
CA PRO A 131 5.98 -4.77 1.35
C PRO A 131 5.14 -5.84 0.64
N ARG A 132 5.37 -7.11 1.01
CA ARG A 132 4.67 -8.29 0.47
C ARG A 132 3.70 -8.84 1.52
N ASP A 133 2.85 -9.76 1.08
CA ASP A 133 1.87 -10.48 1.88
C ASP A 133 0.92 -9.53 2.63
N LEU A 134 0.47 -8.47 1.96
CA LEU A 134 -0.39 -7.44 2.52
C LEU A 134 -1.86 -7.75 2.27
N ASP A 135 -2.67 -7.69 3.33
CA ASP A 135 -4.13 -7.73 3.19
C ASP A 135 -4.64 -6.45 2.51
N VAL A 136 -5.49 -6.62 1.49
CA VAL A 136 -5.98 -5.54 0.63
C VAL A 136 -7.48 -5.66 0.40
N VAL A 137 -8.14 -4.51 0.26
CA VAL A 137 -9.45 -4.38 -0.41
C VAL A 137 -9.24 -3.56 -1.68
N ALA A 138 -9.64 -4.12 -2.82
CA ALA A 138 -9.59 -3.44 -4.10
C ALA A 138 -10.98 -3.38 -4.76
N TYR A 139 -11.36 -2.17 -5.16
CA TYR A 139 -12.54 -1.87 -5.96
C TYR A 139 -12.09 -1.78 -7.42
N LEU A 140 -12.45 -2.78 -8.19
CA LEU A 140 -11.97 -2.98 -9.55
C LEU A 140 -13.01 -2.48 -10.55
N ASP A 141 -12.54 -1.83 -11.62
CA ASP A 141 -13.31 -1.66 -12.84
C ASP A 141 -13.22 -2.96 -13.68
N ASP A 142 -13.91 -2.98 -14.83
CA ASP A 142 -13.83 -4.09 -15.77
C ASP A 142 -12.38 -4.36 -16.20
N ALA A 143 -12.04 -5.65 -16.38
CA ALA A 143 -10.73 -6.03 -16.89
C ALA A 143 -10.49 -5.43 -18.28
N LEU A 144 -9.30 -4.86 -18.48
CA LEU A 144 -8.94 -4.24 -19.74
C LEU A 144 -8.84 -5.28 -20.85
N THR A 145 -9.35 -4.90 -22.02
CA THR A 145 -9.16 -5.62 -23.27
C THR A 145 -7.73 -5.43 -23.81
N ASP A 146 -7.28 -6.34 -24.69
CA ASP A 146 -5.98 -6.21 -25.36
C ASP A 146 -5.84 -4.89 -26.13
N GLU A 147 -6.94 -4.38 -26.69
CA GLU A 147 -6.98 -3.10 -27.40
C GLU A 147 -6.76 -1.92 -26.44
N GLU A 148 -7.40 -1.94 -25.26
CA GLU A 148 -7.23 -0.89 -24.25
C GLU A 148 -5.83 -0.91 -23.64
N LEU A 149 -5.28 -2.10 -23.39
CA LEU A 149 -3.87 -2.26 -23.01
C LEU A 149 -2.97 -1.67 -24.08
N GLN A 150 -3.24 -1.89 -25.36
CA GLN A 150 -2.45 -1.32 -26.44
C GLN A 150 -2.59 0.19 -26.58
N ILE A 151 -3.60 0.86 -26.02
CA ILE A 151 -3.80 2.30 -26.20
C ILE A 151 -3.35 3.09 -24.97
N SER A 152 -3.45 2.51 -23.78
CA SER A 152 -3.16 3.22 -22.53
C SER A 152 -1.73 2.98 -22.05
N GLU A 153 -0.88 4.01 -22.12
CA GLU A 153 0.52 3.93 -21.68
C GLU A 153 0.68 3.52 -20.21
N GLU A 154 -0.27 3.93 -19.36
CA GLU A 154 -0.31 3.57 -17.93
C GLU A 154 -0.77 2.13 -17.66
N TYR A 155 -1.42 1.47 -18.62
CA TYR A 155 -1.87 0.07 -18.50
C TYR A 155 -1.02 -0.91 -19.32
N ARG A 156 -0.10 -0.43 -20.17
CA ARG A 156 0.91 -1.24 -20.90
C ARG A 156 1.98 -1.86 -19.99
N VAL A 157 1.71 -1.97 -18.69
CA VAL A 157 2.67 -2.52 -17.73
C VAL A 157 2.86 -4.00 -18.04
N GLU A 158 3.95 -4.31 -18.75
CA GLU A 158 4.41 -5.67 -18.92
C GLU A 158 5.17 -6.07 -17.65
N PRO A 159 4.71 -7.07 -16.90
CA PRO A 159 5.43 -7.55 -15.74
C PRO A 159 6.77 -8.13 -16.19
N GLY A 160 7.80 -7.93 -15.39
CA GLY A 160 9.06 -8.67 -15.54
C GLY A 160 8.92 -10.19 -15.37
N ASP A 161 7.75 -10.68 -14.97
CA ASP A 161 7.41 -12.09 -14.78
C ASP A 161 6.60 -12.65 -15.97
N ALA A 162 7.08 -13.76 -16.54
CA ALA A 162 6.49 -14.40 -17.71
C ALA A 162 5.12 -15.04 -17.46
N GLU A 163 4.80 -15.45 -16.23
CA GLU A 163 3.49 -16.02 -15.88
C GLU A 163 2.41 -14.93 -15.82
N ALA A 164 2.81 -13.73 -15.42
CA ALA A 164 1.94 -12.56 -15.37
C ALA A 164 1.78 -11.86 -16.74
N ALA A 165 2.67 -12.14 -17.71
CA ALA A 165 2.63 -11.57 -19.04
C ALA A 165 1.36 -12.03 -19.80
N GLY A 166 0.68 -11.10 -20.46
CA GLY A 166 -0.57 -11.38 -21.19
C GLY A 166 -1.77 -11.79 -20.32
N LYS A 167 -1.70 -11.58 -18.99
CA LYS A 167 -2.84 -11.77 -18.08
C LYS A 167 -3.72 -10.52 -18.05
N PRO A 168 -5.04 -10.67 -17.85
CA PRO A 168 -5.95 -9.54 -17.73
C PRO A 168 -5.49 -8.56 -16.64
N ARG A 169 -5.57 -7.26 -16.94
CA ARG A 169 -5.29 -6.20 -15.96
C ARG A 169 -6.61 -5.65 -15.45
N TRP A 170 -6.72 -5.56 -14.13
CA TRP A 170 -7.92 -5.09 -13.44
C TRP A 170 -7.64 -3.71 -12.88
N PRO A 171 -7.95 -2.64 -13.63
CA PRO A 171 -7.73 -1.27 -13.16
C PRO A 171 -8.61 -1.00 -11.94
N LEU A 172 -8.13 -0.10 -11.10
CA LEU A 172 -8.84 0.35 -9.91
C LEU A 172 -9.93 1.34 -10.29
N LEU A 173 -11.06 1.29 -9.59
CA LEU A 173 -11.95 2.45 -9.51
C LEU A 173 -11.29 3.53 -8.64
N SER A 174 -10.42 4.25 -9.30
CA SER A 174 -9.64 5.29 -8.69
C SER A 174 -10.44 6.56 -8.43
N PRO A 175 -10.01 7.32 -7.43
CA PRO A 175 -8.72 7.18 -6.76
C PRO A 175 -8.78 6.47 -5.38
N GLN A 176 -9.96 6.09 -4.90
CA GLN A 176 -10.13 5.44 -3.60
C GLN A 176 -10.24 3.90 -3.67
N GLY A 177 -9.93 3.32 -4.82
CA GLY A 177 -10.19 1.92 -5.11
C GLY A 177 -9.21 0.93 -4.52
N PHE A 178 -8.15 1.34 -3.83
CA PHE A 178 -7.13 0.45 -3.29
C PHE A 178 -6.80 0.79 -1.85
N ILE A 179 -7.07 -0.15 -0.95
CA ILE A 179 -6.89 0.00 0.50
C ILE A 179 -6.05 -1.17 0.99
N VAL A 180 -4.98 -0.89 1.70
CA VAL A 180 -4.08 -1.92 2.25
C VAL A 180 -4.01 -1.81 3.77
N THR A 181 -3.87 -2.94 4.45
CA THR A 181 -3.58 -2.95 5.88
C THR A 181 -2.16 -2.43 6.12
N ASN A 182 -1.97 -1.56 7.10
CA ASN A 182 -0.65 -1.04 7.44
C ASN A 182 0.23 -2.19 7.97
N PRO A 183 1.37 -2.51 7.33
CA PRO A 183 2.25 -3.58 7.81
C PRO A 183 2.87 -3.29 9.19
N SER A 184 2.92 -2.01 9.60
CA SER A 184 3.42 -1.60 10.93
C SER A 184 2.36 -1.66 12.02
N ASP A 185 1.08 -1.52 11.66
CA ASP A 185 -0.05 -1.56 12.58
C ASP A 185 -1.26 -2.21 11.88
N PRO A 186 -1.49 -3.53 12.08
CA PRO A 186 -2.60 -4.22 11.42
C PRO A 186 -4.01 -3.71 11.77
N GLY A 187 -4.14 -2.86 12.80
CA GLY A 187 -5.38 -2.15 13.13
C GLY A 187 -5.55 -0.83 12.36
N GLU A 188 -4.63 -0.49 11.47
CA GLU A 188 -4.62 0.71 10.64
C GLU A 188 -4.69 0.33 9.16
N GLN A 189 -5.42 1.13 8.40
CA GLN A 189 -5.63 0.99 6.96
C GLN A 189 -5.03 2.20 6.25
N LEU A 190 -4.37 1.95 5.13
CA LEU A 190 -3.72 2.96 4.30
C LEU A 190 -4.49 3.13 2.99
N TRP A 191 -4.73 4.39 2.62
CA TRP A 191 -5.13 4.76 1.26
C TRP A 191 -3.89 5.38 0.60
N PRO A 192 -3.24 4.64 -0.32
CA PRO A 192 -2.10 5.15 -1.05
C PRO A 192 -2.40 6.46 -1.79
N PHE A 193 -3.64 6.62 -2.26
CA PHE A 193 -4.13 7.91 -2.73
C PHE A 193 -4.47 8.85 -1.56
N LEU A 194 -4.02 10.10 -1.66
CA LEU A 194 -4.13 11.15 -0.64
C LEU A 194 -3.12 11.04 0.51
N GLY A 195 -2.24 10.02 0.52
CA GLY A 195 -1.26 9.85 1.58
C GLY A 195 -1.90 9.72 2.98
N ALA A 196 -3.17 9.31 3.03
CA ALA A 196 -3.99 9.32 4.24
C ALA A 196 -3.93 7.97 4.95
N ARG A 197 -3.96 8.02 6.28
CA ARG A 197 -4.03 6.84 7.15
C ARG A 197 -5.32 6.89 7.97
N ALA A 198 -6.00 5.75 8.09
CA ALA A 198 -7.19 5.61 8.94
C ALA A 198 -7.01 4.47 9.93
N ALA A 199 -7.42 4.65 11.18
CA ALA A 199 -7.48 3.56 12.15
C ALA A 199 -8.81 2.79 11.99
N GLY A 200 -8.76 1.46 11.85
CA GLY A 200 -9.93 0.60 11.63
C GLY A 200 -9.57 -0.79 11.10
N LYS A 201 -10.57 -1.68 10.99
CA LYS A 201 -10.40 -3.00 10.38
C LYS A 201 -10.67 -2.92 8.87
N LEU A 202 -10.11 -3.85 8.10
CA LEU A 202 -10.40 -3.98 6.67
C LEU A 202 -11.92 -4.14 6.37
N THR A 203 -12.68 -4.70 7.30
CA THR A 203 -14.15 -4.79 7.18
C THR A 203 -14.85 -3.43 7.18
N ASP A 204 -14.23 -2.40 7.77
CA ASP A 204 -14.79 -1.05 7.86
C ASP A 204 -14.67 -0.28 6.53
N VAL A 205 -13.90 -0.83 5.58
CA VAL A 205 -13.67 -0.25 4.25
C VAL A 205 -14.46 -0.94 3.15
N LEU A 206 -15.33 -1.90 3.51
CA LEU A 206 -16.29 -2.55 2.62
C LEU A 206 -17.48 -1.62 2.28
N PRO A 207 -18.25 -1.91 1.21
CA PRO A 207 -19.44 -1.13 0.86
C PRO A 207 -20.37 -0.90 2.06
N GLY A 208 -20.56 0.37 2.42
CA GLY A 208 -21.27 0.81 3.64
C GLY A 208 -20.41 1.61 4.62
N GLY A 209 -19.08 1.56 4.49
CA GLY A 209 -18.10 2.40 5.19
C GLY A 209 -17.92 3.82 4.63
N ARG A 210 -17.20 4.69 5.35
CA ARG A 210 -16.93 6.07 4.92
C ARG A 210 -15.62 6.17 4.12
N LEU A 211 -15.62 6.97 3.05
CA LEU A 211 -14.50 7.16 2.13
C LEU A 211 -13.47 8.22 2.55
N ASP A 212 -13.65 8.85 3.73
CA ASP A 212 -12.82 9.98 4.14
C ASP A 212 -11.50 9.57 4.82
N GLY A 213 -11.35 8.29 5.21
CA GLY A 213 -10.15 7.80 5.88
C GLY A 213 -9.84 8.51 7.21
N LEU A 214 -10.79 9.28 7.75
CA LEU A 214 -10.62 10.03 8.99
C LEU A 214 -11.13 9.22 10.17
N THR A 215 -10.34 9.16 11.24
CA THR A 215 -10.84 8.75 12.55
C THR A 215 -11.98 9.67 13.00
N GLU A 216 -12.82 9.19 13.93
CA GLU A 216 -13.91 10.01 14.47
C GLU A 216 -13.40 11.30 15.13
N GLU A 217 -12.20 11.26 15.74
CA GLU A 217 -11.54 12.41 16.35
C GLU A 217 -11.02 13.41 15.30
N GLN A 218 -10.33 12.93 14.25
CA GLN A 218 -9.91 13.79 13.14
C GLN A 218 -11.12 14.44 12.45
N ARG A 219 -12.25 13.72 12.35
CA ARG A 219 -13.47 14.25 11.75
C ARG A 219 -14.08 15.40 12.56
N LYS A 220 -14.02 15.32 13.90
CA LYS A 220 -14.45 16.43 14.78
C LYS A 220 -13.57 17.68 14.62
N LEU A 221 -12.32 17.53 14.19
CA LEU A 221 -11.39 18.63 13.94
C LEU A 221 -11.57 19.27 12.55
N VAL A 222 -12.03 18.50 11.55
CA VAL A 222 -12.20 18.98 10.16
C VAL A 222 -13.59 19.56 9.90
N ILE A 223 -14.63 19.05 10.58
CA ILE A 223 -16.03 19.50 10.42
C ILE A 223 -16.44 20.45 11.58
N GLY A 224 -15.52 20.73 12.50
CA GLY A 224 -15.70 21.64 13.63
C GLY A 224 -15.51 23.11 13.28
#